data_AF-A0A2H9RKW4-F1
#
_entry.id   AF-A0A2H9RKW4-F1
#
_cell.length_a   1.000
_cell.length_b   1.000
_cell.length_c   1.000
_cell.angle_alpha   90.00
_cell.angle_beta   90.00
_cell.angle_gamma   90.00
#
_symmetry.space_group_name_H-M   'P 1'
#
loop_
_entity.id
_entity.type
_entity.pdbx_description
1 polymer ?
#
loop_
_entity_poly.entity_id
_entity_poly.type
_entity_poly.pdbx_seq_one_letter_code
_entity_poly.pdbx_strand_id
1 'polypeptide(L)'
;MKKELFLLSFVLLILLSAQIISAQADFFEDKKEQFEDFKENATDTKDRLSNESYLATEWREYLRQKKGGELILDISDFLKNFNPIFKVVLGAEYSLSLNFIISIILWAILFILTFGPLDAIFGRKWMSIIGTLVTTSLIGLSGAIKTATDEVISIITDPYIIWWVLLFMILALIIVVYLARDINRYIKSKKEEVEEEETKKAGELLRARAEGYRKGTTSKRKGIDWMTKDIAGED
;
A
#
# COMPACT_ATOMS: atom_id res chain seq x y z
N MET A 1 -1.20 -24.74 -2.53
CA MET A 1 -0.77 -24.54 -3.93
C MET A 1 -0.25 -23.15 -4.27
N LYS A 2 -1.04 -22.06 -4.44
CA LYS A 2 -0.47 -20.76 -4.88
C LYS A 2 0.54 -20.13 -3.89
N LYS A 3 0.35 -20.34 -2.58
CA LYS A 3 1.25 -19.85 -1.53
C LYS A 3 2.59 -20.58 -1.50
N GLU A 4 2.57 -21.90 -1.71
CA GLU A 4 3.79 -22.72 -1.80
C GLU A 4 4.57 -22.41 -3.07
N LEU A 5 3.89 -22.24 -4.22
CA LEU A 5 4.52 -21.80 -5.46
C LEU A 5 5.18 -20.42 -5.35
N PHE A 6 4.57 -19.50 -4.60
CA PHE A 6 5.16 -18.18 -4.31
C PHE A 6 6.36 -18.27 -3.36
N LEU A 7 6.26 -19.05 -2.28
CA LEU A 7 7.37 -19.30 -1.36
C LEU A 7 8.55 -19.96 -2.08
N LEU A 8 8.27 -20.92 -2.95
CA LEU A 8 9.27 -21.64 -3.73
C LEU A 8 9.90 -20.72 -4.79
N SER A 9 9.10 -19.87 -5.43
CA SER A 9 9.59 -18.79 -6.31
C SER A 9 10.47 -17.78 -5.57
N PHE A 10 10.11 -17.42 -4.34
CA PHE A 10 10.85 -16.46 -3.53
C PHE A 10 12.17 -17.05 -3.01
N VAL A 11 12.16 -18.30 -2.55
CA VAL A 11 13.37 -19.05 -2.18
C VAL A 11 14.29 -19.25 -3.38
N LEU A 12 13.72 -19.53 -4.57
CA LEU A 12 14.49 -19.63 -5.82
C LEU A 12 15.12 -18.28 -6.20
N LEU A 13 14.40 -17.17 -6.02
CA LEU A 13 14.93 -15.81 -6.25
C LEU A 13 16.09 -15.50 -5.31
N ILE A 14 15.98 -15.88 -4.03
CA ILE A 14 17.05 -15.72 -3.03
C ILE A 14 18.27 -16.58 -3.41
N LEU A 15 18.07 -17.84 -3.81
CA LEU A 15 19.15 -18.73 -4.27
C LEU A 15 19.85 -18.19 -5.52
N LEU A 16 19.09 -17.65 -6.48
CA LEU A 16 19.66 -17.01 -7.67
C LEU A 16 20.42 -15.73 -7.32
N SER A 17 19.94 -14.94 -6.36
CA SER A 17 20.66 -13.75 -5.89
C SER A 17 21.95 -14.09 -5.15
N ALA A 18 21.99 -15.21 -4.41
CA ALA A 18 23.19 -15.66 -3.71
C ALA A 18 24.31 -16.07 -4.67
N GLN A 19 23.97 -16.67 -5.82
CA GLN A 19 24.93 -17.05 -6.88
C GLN A 19 25.56 -15.80 -7.54
N ILE A 20 24.80 -14.72 -7.68
CA ILE A 20 25.30 -13.44 -8.21
C ILE A 20 26.29 -12.80 -7.23
N ILE A 21 26.05 -12.92 -5.92
CA ILE A 21 26.94 -12.40 -4.87
C ILE A 21 28.28 -13.16 -4.85
N SER A 22 28.25 -14.50 -4.98
CA SER A 22 29.49 -15.29 -5.05
C SER A 22 30.28 -15.04 -6.33
N ALA A 23 29.61 -14.84 -7.47
CA ALA A 23 30.27 -14.52 -8.74
C ALA A 23 30.85 -13.09 -8.77
N GLN A 24 30.28 -12.16 -7.98
CA GLN A 24 30.85 -10.82 -7.80
C GLN A 24 32.03 -10.81 -6.84
N ALA A 25 32.05 -11.66 -5.80
CA ALA A 25 33.16 -11.71 -4.85
C ALA A 25 34.51 -11.99 -5.55
N ASP A 26 34.54 -12.92 -6.52
CA ASP A 26 35.74 -13.19 -7.34
C ASP A 26 36.10 -12.03 -8.30
N PHE A 27 35.11 -11.23 -8.73
CA PHE A 27 35.35 -10.05 -9.58
C PHE A 27 35.90 -8.85 -8.78
N PHE A 28 35.67 -8.79 -7.47
CA PHE A 28 36.10 -7.69 -6.60
C PHE A 28 37.49 -7.89 -6.01
N GLU A 29 37.97 -9.13 -5.91
CA GLU A 29 39.35 -9.39 -5.47
C GLU A 29 40.37 -8.81 -6.47
N ASP A 30 40.05 -8.84 -7.76
CA ASP A 30 40.84 -8.28 -8.86
C ASP A 30 40.71 -6.75 -9.00
N LYS A 31 39.75 -6.12 -8.29
CA LYS A 31 39.48 -4.66 -8.34
C LYS A 31 39.75 -3.91 -7.03
N LYS A 32 40.33 -4.59 -6.04
CA LYS A 32 40.59 -4.04 -4.71
C LYS A 32 41.53 -2.83 -4.74
N GLU A 33 42.52 -2.83 -5.63
CA GLU A 33 43.43 -1.69 -5.84
C GLU A 33 42.71 -0.46 -6.42
N GLN A 34 41.73 -0.63 -7.33
CA GLN A 34 40.91 0.49 -7.83
C GLN A 34 39.99 1.07 -6.74
N PHE A 35 39.66 0.29 -5.72
CA PHE A 35 38.76 0.71 -4.63
C PHE A 35 39.49 1.50 -3.54
N GLU A 36 40.78 1.23 -3.30
CA GLU A 36 41.60 2.04 -2.38
C GLU A 36 41.88 3.43 -2.96
N ASP A 37 42.20 3.53 -4.25
CA ASP A 37 42.32 4.81 -4.98
C ASP A 37 41.00 5.59 -4.98
N PHE A 38 39.86 4.90 -5.04
CA PHE A 38 38.53 5.53 -4.95
C PHE A 38 38.23 6.02 -3.53
N LYS A 39 38.70 5.31 -2.50
CA LYS A 39 38.49 5.66 -1.09
C LYS A 39 39.33 6.87 -0.66
N GLU A 40 40.52 7.03 -1.20
CA GLU A 40 41.36 8.21 -0.97
C GLU A 40 40.76 9.46 -1.66
N ASN A 41 40.15 9.29 -2.84
CA ASN A 41 39.35 10.33 -3.49
C ASN A 41 37.96 10.57 -2.84
N ALA A 42 37.43 9.60 -2.09
CA ALA A 42 36.09 9.68 -1.49
C ALA A 42 35.93 10.78 -0.44
N THR A 43 37.01 11.22 0.21
CA THR A 43 36.97 12.33 1.18
C THR A 43 36.71 13.69 0.49
N ASP A 44 37.16 13.87 -0.76
CA ASP A 44 36.78 15.00 -1.64
C ASP A 44 35.39 14.77 -2.28
N THR A 45 34.95 13.53 -2.33
CA THR A 45 33.69 13.12 -2.97
C THR A 45 32.45 13.40 -2.11
N LYS A 46 32.59 13.63 -0.79
CA LYS A 46 31.47 14.03 0.08
C LYS A 46 30.90 15.40 -0.30
N ASP A 47 31.76 16.33 -0.74
CA ASP A 47 31.37 17.64 -1.28
C ASP A 47 30.89 17.57 -2.75
N ARG A 48 31.33 16.56 -3.51
CA ARG A 48 30.82 16.31 -4.88
C ARG A 48 29.48 15.57 -4.91
N LEU A 49 29.24 14.65 -3.98
CA LEU A 49 27.96 13.93 -3.83
C LEU A 49 26.84 14.84 -3.35
N SER A 50 27.19 15.91 -2.63
CA SER A 50 26.25 16.96 -2.23
C SER A 50 25.93 17.95 -3.37
N ASN A 51 26.72 17.97 -4.45
CA ASN A 51 26.42 18.69 -5.68
C ASN A 51 25.55 17.82 -6.61
N GLU A 52 24.23 17.81 -6.35
CA GLU A 52 23.23 17.07 -7.14
C GLU A 52 23.35 17.30 -8.66
N SER A 53 23.78 18.49 -9.08
CA SER A 53 23.97 18.84 -10.49
C SER A 53 25.10 18.06 -11.17
N TYR A 54 26.15 17.71 -10.44
CA TYR A 54 27.30 16.98 -10.99
C TYR A 54 26.92 15.52 -11.28
N LEU A 55 26.35 14.84 -10.28
CA LEU A 55 25.88 13.46 -10.42
C LEU A 55 24.82 13.33 -11.51
N ALA A 56 23.88 14.27 -11.59
CA ALA A 56 22.86 14.27 -12.64
C ALA A 56 23.47 14.36 -14.05
N THR A 57 24.60 15.06 -14.19
CA THR A 57 25.31 15.23 -15.46
C THR A 57 26.06 13.95 -15.84
N GLU A 58 26.83 13.37 -14.91
CA GLU A 58 27.54 12.11 -15.15
C GLU A 58 26.59 10.95 -15.45
N TRP A 59 25.48 10.83 -14.71
CA TRP A 59 24.49 9.80 -14.98
C TRP A 59 23.83 9.97 -16.35
N ARG A 60 23.56 11.22 -16.77
CA ARG A 60 23.04 11.48 -18.12
C ARG A 60 24.03 11.06 -19.20
N GLU A 61 25.31 11.36 -18.99
CA GLU A 61 26.37 11.03 -19.95
C GLU A 61 26.60 9.51 -20.02
N TYR A 62 26.63 8.84 -18.87
CA TYR A 62 26.68 7.38 -18.79
C TYR A 62 25.49 6.71 -19.50
N LEU A 63 24.27 7.21 -19.26
CA LEU A 63 23.06 6.68 -19.90
C LEU A 63 23.09 6.90 -21.42
N ARG A 64 23.55 8.05 -21.92
CA ARG A 64 23.70 8.28 -23.37
C ARG A 64 24.61 7.27 -24.05
N GLN A 65 25.64 6.76 -23.36
CA GLN A 65 26.57 5.80 -23.94
C GLN A 65 26.01 4.37 -24.03
N LYS A 66 24.92 4.05 -23.32
CA LYS A 66 24.34 2.70 -23.28
C LYS A 66 23.14 2.57 -24.23
N LYS A 67 23.05 1.43 -24.92
CA LYS A 67 21.85 1.06 -25.70
C LYS A 67 20.62 1.05 -24.77
N GLY A 68 19.66 1.93 -25.07
CA GLY A 68 18.43 2.10 -24.28
C GLY A 68 18.47 3.21 -23.23
N GLY A 69 19.63 3.84 -22.98
CA GLY A 69 19.70 4.94 -22.02
C GLY A 69 19.06 6.24 -22.53
N GLU A 70 19.02 6.47 -23.84
CA GLU A 70 18.22 7.57 -24.43
C GLU A 70 16.73 7.45 -24.05
N LEU A 71 16.16 6.25 -24.11
CA LEU A 71 14.77 6.02 -23.74
C LEU A 71 14.53 6.30 -22.24
N ILE A 72 15.50 5.97 -21.38
CA ILE A 72 15.42 6.29 -19.94
C ILE A 72 15.48 7.81 -19.74
N LEU A 73 16.31 8.52 -20.50
CA LEU A 73 16.40 9.98 -20.44
C LEU A 73 15.12 10.66 -20.94
N ASP A 74 14.53 10.16 -22.02
CA ASP A 74 13.25 10.67 -22.54
C ASP A 74 12.12 10.45 -21.53
N ILE A 75 12.06 9.28 -20.89
CA ILE A 75 11.12 9.03 -19.79
C ILE A 75 11.38 10.00 -18.64
N SER A 76 12.64 10.23 -18.28
CA SER A 76 12.98 11.14 -17.18
C SER A 76 12.54 12.57 -17.48
N ASP A 77 12.80 13.06 -18.69
CA ASP A 77 12.42 14.40 -19.11
C ASP A 77 10.90 14.53 -19.26
N PHE A 78 10.20 13.48 -19.68
CA PHE A 78 8.74 13.42 -19.63
C PHE A 78 8.23 13.50 -18.19
N LEU A 79 8.81 12.73 -17.26
CA LEU A 79 8.42 12.72 -15.85
C LEU A 79 8.67 14.07 -15.16
N LYS A 80 9.69 14.82 -15.55
CA LYS A 80 9.91 16.20 -15.06
C LYS A 80 8.73 17.12 -15.34
N ASN A 81 7.97 16.91 -16.41
CA ASN A 81 6.77 17.71 -16.68
C ASN A 81 5.65 17.45 -15.65
N PHE A 82 5.69 16.30 -14.96
CA PHE A 82 4.77 15.95 -13.87
C PHE A 82 5.32 16.36 -12.49
N ASN A 83 6.41 17.12 -12.43
CA ASN A 83 6.99 17.59 -11.16
C ASN A 83 5.96 18.29 -10.24
N PRO A 84 5.03 19.14 -10.73
CA PRO A 84 3.97 19.70 -9.89
C PRO A 84 3.10 18.62 -9.21
N ILE A 85 2.81 17.53 -9.92
CA ILE A 85 2.03 16.40 -9.39
C ILE A 85 2.84 15.65 -8.34
N PHE A 86 4.12 15.36 -8.62
CA PHE A 86 4.99 14.69 -7.64
C PHE A 86 5.18 15.52 -6.37
N LYS A 87 5.34 16.83 -6.49
CA LYS A 87 5.45 17.74 -5.35
C LYS A 87 4.19 17.70 -4.49
N VAL A 88 3.01 17.60 -5.10
CA VAL A 88 1.74 17.48 -4.37
C VAL A 88 1.54 16.09 -3.78
N VAL A 89 1.89 15.03 -4.50
CA VAL A 89 1.59 13.65 -4.10
C VAL A 89 2.61 13.11 -3.10
N LEU A 90 3.89 13.42 -3.31
CA LEU A 90 5.01 12.89 -2.54
C LEU A 90 5.61 13.92 -1.57
N GLY A 91 5.36 15.22 -1.77
CA GLY A 91 6.05 16.29 -1.04
C GLY A 91 7.50 16.51 -1.48
N ALA A 92 7.91 15.91 -2.60
CA ALA A 92 9.26 15.96 -3.13
C ALA A 92 9.25 16.24 -4.63
N GLU A 93 10.28 16.93 -5.11
CA GLU A 93 10.45 17.18 -6.54
C GLU A 93 11.01 15.94 -7.25
N TYR A 94 10.57 15.72 -8.49
CA TYR A 94 11.06 14.63 -9.30
C TYR A 94 12.57 14.73 -9.50
N SER A 95 13.26 13.67 -9.12
CA SER A 95 14.67 13.45 -9.40
C SER A 95 14.90 11.96 -9.65
N LEU A 96 15.87 11.61 -10.50
CA LEU A 96 16.37 10.22 -10.60
C LEU A 96 17.32 9.91 -9.42
N SER A 97 16.90 10.26 -8.21
CA SER A 97 17.65 9.99 -6.98
C SER A 97 17.09 8.76 -6.28
N LEU A 98 17.92 8.12 -5.47
CA LEU A 98 17.47 7.05 -4.58
C LEU A 98 16.37 7.53 -3.62
N ASN A 99 16.47 8.77 -3.13
CA ASN A 99 15.48 9.41 -2.26
C ASN A 99 14.09 9.42 -2.89
N PHE A 100 14.01 9.77 -4.17
CA PHE A 100 12.75 9.80 -4.90
C PHE A 100 12.15 8.40 -5.07
N ILE A 101 12.98 7.39 -5.33
CA ILE A 101 12.54 5.98 -5.41
C ILE A 101 11.98 5.50 -4.06
N ILE A 102 12.70 5.77 -2.96
CA ILE A 102 12.24 5.45 -1.59
C ILE A 102 10.90 6.16 -1.31
N SER A 103 10.79 7.44 -1.69
CA SER A 103 9.56 8.24 -1.52
C SER A 103 8.37 7.61 -2.23
N ILE A 104 8.54 7.17 -3.48
CA ILE A 104 7.50 6.48 -4.25
C ILE A 104 7.08 5.17 -3.57
N ILE A 105 8.04 4.38 -3.09
CA ILE A 105 7.73 3.10 -2.43
C ILE A 105 6.97 3.34 -1.14
N LEU A 106 7.39 4.28 -0.31
CA LEU A 106 6.68 4.65 0.92
C LEU A 106 5.27 5.17 0.62
N TRP A 107 5.11 6.02 -0.39
CA TRP A 107 3.80 6.48 -0.83
C TRP A 107 2.90 5.32 -1.28
N ALA A 108 3.43 4.36 -2.05
CA ALA A 108 2.69 3.18 -2.48
C ALA A 108 2.27 2.30 -1.30
N ILE A 109 3.14 2.12 -0.30
CA ILE A 109 2.82 1.43 0.96
C ILE A 109 1.65 2.13 1.67
N LEU A 110 1.74 3.45 1.84
CA LEU A 110 0.66 4.24 2.46
C LEU A 110 -0.64 4.13 1.68
N PHE A 111 -0.58 4.14 0.35
CA PHE A 111 -1.75 3.95 -0.52
C PHE A 111 -2.42 2.60 -0.28
N ILE A 112 -1.65 1.51 -0.22
CA ILE A 112 -2.19 0.18 0.01
C ILE A 112 -2.80 0.07 1.42
N LEU A 113 -2.14 0.64 2.43
CA LEU A 113 -2.60 0.62 3.82
C LEU A 113 -3.90 1.41 4.02
N THR A 114 -4.02 2.57 3.37
CA THR A 114 -5.20 3.45 3.50
C THR A 114 -6.37 3.03 2.61
N PHE A 115 -6.10 2.30 1.52
CA PHE A 115 -7.14 1.86 0.60
C PHE A 115 -8.19 0.95 1.25
N GLY A 116 -7.76 -0.04 2.05
CA GLY A 116 -8.68 -0.99 2.69
C GLY A 116 -9.73 -0.32 3.59
N PRO A 117 -9.32 0.50 4.58
CA PRO A 117 -10.24 1.26 5.42
C PRO A 117 -11.19 2.17 4.62
N LEU A 118 -10.68 2.89 3.62
CA LEU A 118 -11.50 3.80 2.82
C LEU A 118 -12.49 3.05 1.92
N ASP A 119 -12.11 1.88 1.40
CA ASP A 119 -13.03 1.02 0.66
C ASP A 119 -14.16 0.49 1.55
N ALA A 120 -13.85 0.18 2.80
CA ALA A 120 -14.86 -0.20 3.77
C ALA A 120 -15.82 0.96 4.13
N ILE A 121 -15.35 2.21 4.12
CA ILE A 121 -16.15 3.41 4.45
C ILE A 121 -17.02 3.83 3.26
N PHE A 122 -16.44 4.00 2.07
CA PHE A 122 -17.17 4.53 0.93
C PHE A 122 -18.05 3.50 0.24
N GLY A 123 -17.70 2.20 0.30
CA GLY A 123 -18.43 1.12 -0.38
C GLY A 123 -18.41 1.19 -1.91
N ARG A 124 -17.80 2.23 -2.51
CA ARG A 124 -17.65 2.42 -3.96
C ARG A 124 -16.19 2.55 -4.31
N LYS A 125 -15.64 1.55 -5.01
CA LYS A 125 -14.21 1.43 -5.34
C LYS A 125 -13.58 2.72 -5.90
N TRP A 126 -14.26 3.45 -6.77
CA TRP A 126 -13.71 4.69 -7.34
C TRP A 126 -13.62 5.83 -6.30
N MET A 127 -14.59 5.95 -5.40
CA MET A 127 -14.53 6.90 -4.28
C MET A 127 -13.41 6.52 -3.31
N SER A 128 -13.23 5.21 -3.06
CA SER A 128 -12.13 4.67 -2.26
C SER A 128 -10.77 5.05 -2.87
N ILE A 129 -10.60 4.89 -4.18
CA ILE A 129 -9.36 5.27 -4.89
C ILE A 129 -9.09 6.77 -4.74
N ILE A 130 -10.10 7.62 -4.99
CA ILE A 130 -9.95 9.08 -4.86
C ILE A 130 -9.64 9.46 -3.42
N GLY A 131 -10.38 8.95 -2.44
CA GLY A 131 -10.16 9.22 -1.03
C GLY A 131 -8.77 8.77 -0.58
N THR A 132 -8.30 7.63 -1.06
CA THR A 132 -6.96 7.11 -0.77
C THR A 132 -5.91 8.05 -1.32
N LEU A 133 -6.03 8.42 -2.60
CA LEU A 133 -5.11 9.33 -3.27
C LEU A 133 -5.04 10.69 -2.58
N VAL A 134 -6.18 11.25 -2.17
CA VAL A 134 -6.24 12.51 -1.42
C VAL A 134 -5.56 12.36 -0.06
N THR A 135 -5.90 11.31 0.70
CA THR A 135 -5.37 11.09 2.05
C THR A 135 -3.85 10.86 2.02
N THR A 136 -3.35 10.03 1.11
CA THR A 136 -1.91 9.79 0.98
C THR A 136 -1.16 11.02 0.48
N SER A 137 -1.74 11.78 -0.44
CA SER A 137 -1.13 13.04 -0.91
C SER A 137 -1.07 14.08 0.21
N LEU A 138 -2.08 14.15 1.09
CA LEU A 138 -2.03 15.02 2.27
C LEU A 138 -0.89 14.62 3.23
N ILE A 139 -0.64 13.32 3.41
CA ILE A 139 0.50 12.82 4.20
C ILE A 139 1.83 13.16 3.50
N GLY A 140 1.89 13.09 2.17
CA GLY A 140 3.04 13.56 1.39
C GLY A 140 3.31 15.05 1.59
N LEU A 141 2.27 15.88 1.46
CA LEU A 141 2.33 17.34 1.66
C LEU A 141 2.75 17.75 3.08
N SER A 142 2.42 16.95 4.10
CA SER A 142 2.85 17.23 5.47
C SER A 142 4.36 17.07 5.67
N GLY A 143 5.09 16.56 4.67
CA GLY A 143 6.52 16.29 4.74
C GLY A 143 6.85 14.97 5.44
N ALA A 144 5.86 14.18 5.87
CA ALA A 144 6.11 12.93 6.59
C ALA A 144 6.89 11.91 5.73
N ILE A 145 6.58 11.84 4.43
CA ILE A 145 7.31 10.97 3.50
C ILE A 145 8.77 11.43 3.38
N LYS A 146 9.00 12.73 3.23
CA LYS A 146 10.36 13.30 3.15
C LYS A 146 11.16 13.03 4.42
N THR A 147 10.59 13.27 5.60
CA THR A 147 11.27 12.96 6.87
C THR A 147 11.60 11.47 6.96
N ALA A 148 10.65 10.59 6.64
CA ALA A 148 10.89 9.15 6.64
C ALA A 148 11.99 8.73 5.64
N THR A 149 12.04 9.34 4.45
CA THR A 149 13.09 9.07 3.47
C THR A 149 14.44 9.52 3.97
N ASP A 150 14.53 10.73 4.52
CA ASP A 150 15.78 11.31 5.04
C ASP A 150 16.37 10.43 6.15
N GLU A 151 15.53 9.88 7.02
CA GLU A 151 15.93 8.89 8.04
C GLU A 151 16.39 7.56 7.44
N VAL A 152 15.74 7.07 6.39
CA VAL A 152 16.19 5.84 5.71
C VAL A 152 17.55 6.06 5.07
N ILE A 153 17.77 7.23 4.46
CA ILE A 153 19.03 7.57 3.77
C ILE A 153 20.16 7.78 4.78
N SER A 154 19.88 8.34 5.96
CA SER A 154 20.89 8.54 7.00
C SER A 154 21.51 7.22 7.48
N ILE A 155 20.78 6.10 7.36
CA ILE A 155 21.23 4.74 7.68
C ILE A 155 22.09 4.16 6.54
N ILE A 156 21.95 4.66 5.32
CA ILE A 156 22.72 4.20 4.15
C ILE A 156 24.09 4.87 4.17
N THR A 157 25.01 4.32 4.96
CA THR A 157 26.41 4.78 5.00
C THR A 157 27.24 4.19 3.87
N ASP A 158 26.92 2.97 3.44
CA ASP A 158 27.68 2.24 2.42
C ASP A 158 26.87 2.02 1.14
N PRO A 159 27.48 2.18 -0.06
CA PRO A 159 26.82 1.91 -1.33
C PRO A 159 26.24 0.49 -1.45
N TYR A 160 26.84 -0.50 -0.78
CA TYR A 160 26.34 -1.88 -0.75
C TYR A 160 25.05 -2.03 0.06
N ILE A 161 24.84 -1.19 1.08
CA ILE A 161 23.62 -1.19 1.91
C ILE A 161 22.41 -0.77 1.08
N ILE A 162 22.59 0.05 0.03
CA ILE A 162 21.49 0.48 -0.87
C ILE A 162 20.72 -0.72 -1.42
N TRP A 163 21.42 -1.75 -1.90
CA TRP A 163 20.78 -2.93 -2.46
C TRP A 163 19.98 -3.71 -1.42
N TRP A 164 20.50 -3.81 -0.20
CA TRP A 164 19.79 -4.42 0.92
C TRP A 164 18.55 -3.62 1.32
N VAL A 165 18.65 -2.29 1.40
CA VAL A 165 17.50 -1.42 1.71
C VAL A 165 16.41 -1.56 0.65
N LEU A 166 16.78 -1.55 -0.64
CA LEU A 166 15.83 -1.77 -1.72
C LEU A 166 15.15 -3.14 -1.62
N LEU A 167 15.92 -4.20 -1.34
CA LEU A 167 15.40 -5.54 -1.14
C LEU A 167 14.42 -5.59 0.05
N PHE A 168 14.79 -5.00 1.19
CA PHE A 168 13.95 -4.93 2.39
C PHE A 168 12.68 -4.13 2.15
N MET A 169 12.74 -3.02 1.41
CA MET A 169 11.57 -2.23 1.05
C MET A 169 10.62 -2.99 0.13
N ILE A 170 11.13 -3.72 -0.86
CA ILE A 170 10.31 -4.59 -1.71
C ILE A 170 9.67 -5.70 -0.88
N LEU A 171 10.43 -6.31 0.04
CA LEU A 171 9.91 -7.32 0.96
C LEU A 171 8.82 -6.75 1.87
N ALA A 172 9.04 -5.56 2.44
CA ALA A 172 8.06 -4.86 3.27
C ALA A 172 6.79 -4.54 2.47
N LEU A 173 6.92 -4.07 1.23
CA LEU A 173 5.78 -3.84 0.33
C LEU A 173 4.99 -5.13 0.09
N ILE A 174 5.67 -6.26 -0.17
CA ILE A 174 5.02 -7.56 -0.33
C ILE A 174 4.26 -7.95 0.95
N ILE A 175 4.88 -7.82 2.12
CA ILE A 175 4.25 -8.13 3.42
C ILE A 175 3.01 -7.24 3.63
N VAL A 176 3.11 -5.95 3.36
CA VAL A 176 1.99 -5.00 3.45
C VAL A 176 0.83 -5.41 2.53
N VAL A 177 1.12 -5.80 1.29
CA VAL A 177 0.09 -6.29 0.35
C VAL A 177 -0.60 -7.56 0.89
N TYR A 178 0.15 -8.48 1.50
CA TYR A 178 -0.43 -9.67 2.11
C TYR A 178 -1.29 -9.33 3.33
N LEU A 179 -0.79 -8.49 4.24
CA LEU A 179 -1.53 -8.03 5.41
C LEU A 179 -2.81 -7.29 5.01
N ALA A 180 -2.74 -6.39 4.03
CA ALA A 180 -3.91 -5.67 3.52
C ALA A 180 -4.97 -6.63 2.97
N ARG A 181 -4.57 -7.73 2.31
CA ARG A 181 -5.50 -8.77 1.84
C ARG A 181 -6.13 -9.56 2.97
N ASP A 182 -5.40 -9.83 4.05
CA ASP A 182 -5.93 -10.52 5.23
C ASP A 182 -6.89 -9.62 6.01
N ILE A 183 -6.52 -8.35 6.21
CA ILE A 183 -7.36 -7.32 6.84
C ILE A 183 -8.66 -7.13 6.05
N ASN A 184 -8.59 -7.00 4.71
CA ASN A 184 -9.78 -6.85 3.89
C ASN A 184 -10.72 -8.07 3.99
N ARG A 185 -10.16 -9.28 4.06
CA ARG A 185 -10.97 -10.49 4.27
C ARG A 185 -11.63 -10.50 5.64
N TYR A 186 -10.89 -10.14 6.69
CA TYR A 186 -11.41 -10.05 8.05
C TYR A 186 -12.54 -9.01 8.18
N ILE A 187 -12.35 -7.82 7.62
CA ILE A 187 -13.38 -6.76 7.59
C ILE A 187 -14.61 -7.26 6.85
N LYS A 188 -14.44 -7.93 5.71
CA LYS A 188 -15.56 -8.46 4.93
C LYS A 188 -16.34 -9.52 5.70
N SER A 189 -15.66 -10.48 6.32
CA SER A 189 -16.34 -11.50 7.14
C SER A 189 -17.10 -10.90 8.31
N LYS A 190 -16.55 -9.85 8.94
CA LYS A 190 -17.23 -9.16 10.05
C LYS A 190 -18.46 -8.38 9.58
N LYS A 191 -18.42 -7.79 8.39
CA LYS A 191 -19.60 -7.16 7.79
C LYS A 191 -20.71 -8.19 7.49
N GLU A 192 -20.35 -9.32 6.90
CA GLU A 192 -21.30 -10.42 6.61
C GLU A 192 -21.94 -10.96 7.89
N GLU A 193 -21.16 -11.13 8.96
CA GLU A 193 -21.65 -11.57 10.28
C GLU A 193 -22.65 -10.57 10.89
N VAL A 194 -22.36 -9.26 10.80
CA VAL A 194 -23.25 -8.21 11.29
C VAL A 194 -24.55 -8.16 10.46
N GLU A 195 -24.48 -8.26 9.14
CA GLU A 195 -25.66 -8.31 8.27
C GLU A 195 -26.53 -9.55 8.55
N GLU A 196 -25.91 -10.71 8.83
CA GLU A 196 -26.64 -11.92 9.20
C GLU A 196 -27.33 -11.77 10.57
N GLU A 197 -26.68 -11.14 11.55
CA GLU A 197 -27.30 -10.84 12.84
C GLU A 197 -28.45 -9.84 12.72
N GLU A 198 -28.29 -8.78 11.93
CA GLU A 198 -29.33 -7.77 11.71
C GLU A 198 -30.54 -8.36 11.00
N THR A 199 -30.33 -9.22 10.00
CA THR A 199 -31.42 -9.92 9.30
C THR A 199 -32.14 -10.92 10.20
N LYS A 200 -31.43 -11.65 11.07
CA LYS A 200 -32.04 -12.50 12.11
C LYS A 200 -32.88 -11.70 13.09
N LYS A 201 -32.34 -10.61 13.65
CA LYS A 201 -33.07 -9.71 14.57
C LYS A 201 -34.30 -9.09 13.90
N ALA A 202 -34.20 -8.64 12.66
CA ALA A 202 -35.32 -8.14 11.89
C ALA A 202 -36.41 -9.21 11.68
N GLY A 203 -36.01 -10.44 11.38
CA GLY A 203 -36.93 -11.58 11.26
C GLY A 203 -37.66 -11.92 12.55
N GLU A 204 -36.96 -11.90 13.69
CA GLU A 204 -37.55 -12.11 15.02
C GLU A 204 -38.56 -11.01 15.38
N LEU A 205 -38.23 -9.74 15.11
CA LEU A 205 -39.13 -8.61 15.32
C LEU A 205 -40.40 -8.71 14.46
N LEU A 206 -40.26 -9.11 13.19
CA LEU A 206 -41.41 -9.32 12.30
C LEU A 206 -42.30 -10.46 12.78
N ARG A 207 -41.72 -11.57 13.25
CA ARG A 207 -42.47 -12.70 13.84
C ARG A 207 -43.21 -12.29 15.11
N ALA A 208 -42.52 -11.61 16.04
CA ALA A 208 -43.13 -11.09 17.26
C ALA A 208 -44.29 -10.13 16.95
N ARG A 209 -44.13 -9.25 15.96
CA ARG A 209 -45.18 -8.33 15.51
C ARG A 209 -46.36 -9.08 14.89
N ALA A 210 -46.13 -10.09 14.06
CA ALA A 210 -47.17 -10.90 13.46
C ALA A 210 -47.97 -11.71 14.50
N GLU A 211 -47.30 -12.27 15.51
CA GLU A 211 -47.94 -12.94 16.64
C GLU A 211 -48.79 -11.98 17.48
N GLY A 212 -48.29 -10.77 17.72
CA GLY A 212 -49.06 -9.70 18.38
C GLY A 212 -50.35 -9.37 17.64
N TYR A 213 -50.28 -9.18 16.31
CA TYR A 213 -51.48 -8.96 15.49
C TYR A 213 -52.45 -10.15 15.54
N ARG A 214 -51.96 -11.39 15.49
CA ARG A 214 -52.80 -12.59 15.55
C ARG A 214 -53.52 -12.75 16.89
N LYS A 215 -52.84 -12.45 18.01
CA LYS A 215 -53.45 -12.44 19.35
C LYS A 215 -54.48 -11.31 19.50
N GLY A 216 -54.18 -10.12 18.96
CA GLY A 216 -55.11 -8.98 18.97
C GLY A 216 -56.41 -9.26 18.20
N THR A 217 -56.33 -9.85 17.00
CA THR A 217 -57.52 -10.19 16.20
C THR A 217 -58.36 -11.31 16.82
N THR A 218 -57.73 -12.31 17.45
CA THR A 218 -58.48 -13.36 18.18
C THR A 218 -59.17 -12.81 19.43
N SER A 219 -58.53 -11.91 20.18
CA SER A 219 -59.17 -11.23 21.32
C SER A 219 -60.35 -10.38 20.87
N LYS A 220 -60.21 -9.59 19.80
CA LYS A 220 -61.28 -8.75 19.26
C LYS A 220 -62.47 -9.59 18.76
N ARG A 221 -62.22 -10.75 18.14
CA ARG A 221 -63.27 -11.66 17.68
C ARG A 221 -64.06 -12.27 18.85
N LYS A 222 -63.37 -12.78 19.89
CA LYS A 222 -64.04 -13.22 21.13
C LYS A 222 -64.83 -12.07 21.78
N GLY A 223 -64.31 -10.85 21.67
CA GLY A 223 -64.95 -9.60 22.04
C GLY A 223 -66.31 -9.36 21.36
N ILE A 224 -66.39 -9.62 20.06
CA ILE A 224 -67.62 -9.43 19.30
C ILE A 224 -68.62 -10.56 19.58
N ASP A 225 -68.14 -11.80 19.65
CA ASP A 225 -68.99 -12.97 19.92
C ASP A 225 -69.75 -12.85 21.26
N TRP A 226 -69.12 -12.32 22.32
CA TRP A 226 -69.80 -12.10 23.60
C TRP A 226 -70.88 -11.03 23.49
N MET A 227 -70.59 -9.89 22.83
CA MET A 227 -71.56 -8.82 22.65
C MET A 227 -72.77 -9.28 21.83
N THR A 228 -72.57 -10.13 20.82
CA THR A 228 -73.67 -10.67 20.02
C THR A 228 -74.55 -11.64 20.81
N LYS A 229 -74.00 -12.39 21.77
CA LYS A 229 -74.80 -13.27 22.65
C LYS A 229 -75.67 -12.46 23.62
N ASP A 230 -75.12 -11.40 24.22
CA ASP A 230 -75.89 -10.53 25.13
C ASP A 230 -77.04 -9.81 24.41
N ILE A 231 -76.87 -9.46 23.13
CA ILE A 231 -77.94 -8.82 22.32
C ILE A 231 -79.01 -9.85 21.89
N ALA A 232 -78.64 -11.11 21.68
CA ALA A 232 -79.57 -12.14 21.21
C ALA A 232 -80.56 -12.63 22.29
N GLY A 233 -80.33 -12.32 23.57
CA GLY A 233 -81.26 -12.69 24.66
C GLY A 233 -81.50 -14.20 24.78
N GLU A 234 -80.49 -15.02 24.44
CA GLU A 234 -80.52 -16.45 24.70
C GLU A 234 -80.07 -16.70 26.15
N ASP A 235 -81.05 -16.80 27.06
CA ASP A 235 -80.89 -17.43 28.39
C ASP A 235 -80.79 -18.96 28.28
#